data_AF-A0A3B0VXU3-F1
#
_entry.id   AF-A0A3B0VXU3-F1
#
_cell.length_a   1.000
_cell.length_b   1.000
_cell.length_c   1.000
_cell.angle_alpha   90.00
_cell.angle_beta   90.00
_cell.angle_gamma   90.00
#
_symmetry.space_group_name_H-M   'P 1'
#
loop_
_entity.id
_entity.type
_entity.pdbx_description
1 polymer ?
#
loop_
_entity_poly.entity_id
_entity_poly.type
_entity_poly.pdbx_seq_one_letter_code
_entity_poly.pdbx_strand_id
1 'polypeptide(L)'
;MKKLLMSAALVATVALSGCYTNQNKPTSYSDIVSEAKSLHADAAKTGYVWKQKKMKLSYVEDYLAQAEKAKSQGDEASALKAAQEALNIAKAEIAQREEAVGLKATWEK
;
A
#
# COMPACT_ATOMS: atom_id res chain seq x y z
N MET A 1 -37.87 19.87 17.19
CA MET A 1 -37.77 18.51 16.60
C MET A 1 -36.43 18.39 15.89
N LYS A 2 -35.58 17.45 16.33
CA LYS A 2 -34.24 17.19 15.78
C LYS A 2 -34.36 16.77 14.31
N LYS A 3 -33.71 17.50 13.40
CA LYS A 3 -33.49 17.03 12.03
C LYS A 3 -32.16 16.28 11.99
N LEU A 4 -32.26 15.05 11.53
CA LEU A 4 -31.21 14.07 11.37
C LEU A 4 -30.28 14.43 10.20
N LEU A 5 -28.99 14.15 10.42
CA LEU A 5 -28.03 13.51 9.51
C LEU A 5 -27.82 14.12 8.11
N MET A 6 -26.57 14.36 7.73
CA MET A 6 -25.80 13.40 6.93
C MET A 6 -24.50 14.03 6.44
N SER A 7 -23.44 13.27 6.63
CA SER A 7 -22.08 13.42 6.14
C SER A 7 -22.02 13.77 4.65
N ALA A 8 -21.35 14.87 4.31
CA ALA A 8 -20.79 15.05 2.96
C ALA A 8 -19.40 14.42 2.94
N ALA A 9 -19.32 13.17 2.48
CA ALA A 9 -18.06 12.54 2.13
C ALA A 9 -17.46 13.31 0.95
N LEU A 10 -16.31 13.94 1.17
CA LEU A 10 -15.43 14.40 0.10
C LEU A 10 -14.87 13.16 -0.60
N VAL A 11 -15.51 12.74 -1.69
CA VAL A 11 -14.93 11.78 -2.61
C VAL A 11 -13.92 12.53 -3.46
N ALA A 12 -12.68 12.56 -3.01
CA ALA A 12 -11.55 12.88 -3.88
C ALA A 12 -11.33 11.67 -4.79
N THR A 13 -11.99 11.64 -5.95
CA THR A 13 -11.60 10.76 -7.06
C THR A 13 -10.24 11.21 -7.57
N VAL A 14 -9.17 10.69 -6.98
CA VAL A 14 -7.85 10.79 -7.60
C VAL A 14 -7.81 9.76 -8.72
N ALA A 15 -8.11 10.22 -9.93
CA ALA A 15 -7.81 9.48 -11.15
C ALA A 15 -6.28 9.38 -11.28
N LEU A 16 -5.66 8.36 -10.66
CA LEU A 16 -4.30 7.93 -11.00
C LEU A 16 -4.38 7.03 -12.23
N SER A 17 -4.64 7.62 -13.38
CA SER A 17 -4.39 6.98 -14.67
C SER A 17 -3.31 7.77 -15.40
N GLY A 18 -2.12 7.19 -15.46
CA GLY A 18 -1.07 7.58 -16.43
C GLY A 18 0.24 8.06 -15.81
N CYS A 19 1.18 7.13 -15.61
CA CYS A 19 2.50 7.14 -16.27
C CYS A 19 3.38 6.02 -15.68
N TYR A 20 3.17 4.81 -16.21
CA TYR A 20 4.20 3.77 -16.23
C TYR A 20 5.24 4.22 -17.26
N THR A 21 6.45 4.56 -16.81
CA THR A 21 7.77 4.52 -17.49
C THR A 21 8.64 5.71 -17.06
N ASN A 22 9.37 5.55 -15.97
CA ASN A 22 10.81 5.86 -15.86
C ASN A 22 11.26 5.53 -14.43
N GLN A 23 12.35 4.78 -14.32
CA GLN A 23 12.98 4.38 -13.06
C GLN A 23 13.58 5.60 -12.36
N ASN A 24 12.76 6.40 -11.69
CA ASN A 24 13.22 7.16 -10.53
C ASN A 24 12.86 6.33 -9.32
N LYS A 25 13.86 5.93 -8.51
CA LYS A 25 13.55 5.45 -7.16
C LYS A 25 12.71 6.54 -6.50
N PRO A 26 11.51 6.25 -5.97
CA PRO A 26 10.72 7.26 -5.27
C PRO A 26 11.57 7.81 -4.12
N THR A 27 11.92 9.09 -4.18
CA THR A 27 12.77 9.74 -3.17
C THR A 27 11.96 10.60 -2.20
N SER A 28 10.75 10.99 -2.56
CA SER A 28 9.87 11.78 -1.70
C SER A 28 8.87 10.89 -0.94
N TYR A 29 8.47 11.34 0.26
CA TYR A 29 7.47 10.65 1.08
C TYR A 29 6.18 10.34 0.31
N SER A 30 5.66 11.32 -0.45
CA SER A 30 4.42 11.15 -1.21
C SER A 30 4.56 10.11 -2.31
N ASP A 31 5.70 10.05 -3.00
CA ASP A 31 5.93 9.08 -4.06
C ASP A 31 6.04 7.67 -3.48
N ILE A 32 6.76 7.50 -2.36
CA ILE A 32 6.89 6.22 -1.66
C ILE A 32 5.51 5.72 -1.21
N VAL A 33 4.70 6.57 -0.59
CA VAL A 33 3.35 6.21 -0.14
C VAL A 33 2.44 5.86 -1.31
N SER A 34 2.50 6.63 -2.40
CA SER A 34 1.72 6.38 -3.61
C SER A 34 2.09 5.03 -4.26
N GLU A 35 3.38 4.75 -4.42
CA GLU A 35 3.87 3.49 -4.98
C GLU A 35 3.50 2.30 -4.09
N ALA A 36 3.67 2.42 -2.77
CA ALA A 36 3.29 1.37 -1.81
C ALA A 36 1.79 1.04 -1.92
N LYS A 37 0.92 2.06 -1.94
CA LYS A 37 -0.53 1.88 -2.11
C LYS A 37 -0.88 1.23 -3.44
N SER A 38 -0.22 1.64 -4.53
CA SER A 38 -0.46 1.09 -5.87
C SER A 38 -0.10 -0.40 -5.94
N LEU A 39 1.09 -0.77 -5.48
CA LEU A 39 1.54 -2.16 -5.48
C LEU A 39 0.68 -3.03 -4.57
N HIS A 40 0.34 -2.54 -3.37
CA HIS A 40 -0.52 -3.25 -2.44
C HIS A 40 -1.92 -3.51 -3.02
N ALA A 41 -2.52 -2.48 -3.64
CA ALA A 41 -3.80 -2.62 -4.32
C ALA A 41 -3.75 -3.62 -5.48
N ASP A 42 -2.60 -3.73 -6.16
CA ASP A 42 -2.41 -4.70 -7.24
C ASP A 42 -2.25 -6.13 -6.71
N ALA A 43 -1.50 -6.33 -5.62
CA ALA A 43 -1.40 -7.63 -4.94
C ALA A 43 -2.76 -8.08 -4.36
N ALA A 44 -3.60 -7.14 -3.90
CA ALA A 44 -4.92 -7.43 -3.36
C ALA A 44 -5.86 -8.08 -4.39
N LYS A 45 -5.75 -7.73 -5.68
CA LYS A 45 -6.57 -8.30 -6.76
C LYS A 45 -6.36 -9.80 -6.92
N THR A 46 -5.18 -10.30 -6.56
CA THR A 46 -4.80 -11.71 -6.70
C THR A 46 -4.72 -12.45 -5.37
N GLY A 47 -5.06 -11.79 -4.25
CA GLY A 47 -5.06 -12.40 -2.92
C GLY A 47 -3.68 -12.53 -2.27
N TYR A 48 -2.64 -11.86 -2.79
CA TYR A 48 -1.26 -11.92 -2.28
C TYR A 48 -0.97 -10.88 -1.18
N VAL A 49 -2.01 -10.39 -0.51
CA VAL A 49 -1.87 -9.41 0.58
C VAL A 49 -1.53 -10.10 1.90
N TRP A 50 -0.49 -9.60 2.56
CA TRP A 50 -0.06 -10.13 3.86
C TRP A 50 -0.79 -9.41 4.99
N LYS A 51 -1.42 -10.19 5.87
CA LYS A 51 -2.22 -9.67 6.98
C LYS A 51 -1.66 -10.06 8.33
N GLN A 52 -1.71 -9.10 9.25
CA GLN A 52 -1.41 -9.33 10.65
C GLN A 52 -2.56 -10.09 11.31
N LYS A 53 -2.30 -11.34 11.74
CA LYS A 53 -3.31 -12.25 12.28
C LYS A 53 -4.15 -11.66 13.42
N LYS A 54 -3.54 -10.87 14.31
CA LYS A 54 -4.20 -10.27 15.48
C LYS A 54 -4.90 -8.94 15.16
N MET A 55 -4.30 -8.11 14.33
CA MET A 55 -4.80 -6.75 14.04
C MET A 55 -5.85 -6.73 12.92
N LYS A 56 -5.95 -7.81 12.12
CA LYS A 56 -6.80 -7.90 10.91
C LYS A 56 -6.51 -6.83 9.85
N LEU A 57 -5.40 -6.10 9.99
CA LEU A 57 -4.88 -5.13 9.04
C LEU A 57 -3.82 -5.78 8.16
N SER A 58 -3.64 -5.27 6.94
CA SER A 58 -2.46 -5.63 6.16
C SER A 58 -1.21 -5.01 6.78
N TYR A 59 -0.05 -5.63 6.57
CA TYR A 59 1.21 -5.05 7.03
C TYR A 59 1.49 -3.70 6.34
N VAL A 60 1.15 -3.57 5.06
CA VAL A 60 1.29 -2.31 4.32
C VAL A 60 0.42 -1.21 4.94
N GLU A 61 -0.86 -1.51 5.21
CA GLU A 61 -1.79 -0.54 5.83
C GLU A 61 -1.32 -0.07 7.20
N ASP A 62 -0.81 -0.98 8.04
CA ASP A 62 -0.28 -0.65 9.36
C ASP A 62 0.91 0.32 9.27
N TYR A 63 1.88 0.04 8.40
CA TYR A 63 3.03 0.93 8.22
C TYR A 63 2.66 2.26 7.57
N LEU A 64 1.68 2.29 6.66
CA LEU A 64 1.16 3.55 6.11
C LEU A 64 0.50 4.39 7.21
N ALA A 65 -0.24 3.78 8.13
CA ALA A 65 -0.83 4.47 9.27
C ALA A 65 0.23 5.00 10.24
N GLN A 66 1.30 4.23 10.48
CA GLN A 66 2.46 4.69 11.27
C GLN A 66 3.18 5.86 10.60
N ALA A 67 3.34 5.81 9.28
CA ALA A 67 3.97 6.87 8.49
C ALA A 67 3.18 8.19 8.57
N GLU A 68 1.86 8.10 8.40
CA GLU A 68 0.95 9.24 8.50
C GLU A 68 0.92 9.83 9.92
N LYS A 69 0.92 8.97 10.95
CA LYS A 69 1.02 9.41 12.34
C LYS A 69 2.32 10.16 12.61
N ALA A 70 3.47 9.62 12.21
CA ALA A 70 4.76 10.29 12.39
C ALA A 70 4.81 11.62 11.64
N LYS A 71 4.29 11.66 10.40
CA LYS A 71 4.20 12.88 9.60
C LYS A 71 3.33 13.95 10.28
N SER A 72 2.21 13.57 10.87
CA SER A 72 1.33 14.48 11.62
C SER A 72 2.00 15.05 12.89
N GLN A 73 3.01 14.36 13.42
CA GLN A 73 3.79 14.78 14.58
C GLN A 73 5.03 15.61 14.19
N GLY A 74 5.27 15.83 12.89
CA GLY A 74 6.47 16.49 12.38
C GLY A 74 7.74 15.62 12.42
N ASP A 75 7.60 14.32 12.71
CA ASP A 75 8.73 13.38 12.69
C ASP A 75 8.94 12.84 11.28
N GLU A 76 9.63 13.64 10.47
CA GLU A 76 9.92 13.33 9.06
C GLU A 76 10.74 12.05 8.89
N ALA A 77 11.67 11.76 9.80
CA ALA A 77 12.54 10.60 9.72
C ALA A 77 11.75 9.30 9.95
N SER A 78 10.91 9.28 11.00
CA SER A 78 10.03 8.13 11.25
C SER A 78 8.98 7.97 10.17
N ALA A 79 8.44 9.08 9.63
CA ALA A 79 7.48 9.04 8.53
C ALA A 79 8.07 8.39 7.27
N LEU A 80 9.27 8.82 6.86
CA LEU A 80 9.97 8.23 5.71
C LEU A 80 10.32 6.76 5.95
N LYS A 81 10.81 6.42 7.14
CA LYS A 81 11.16 5.04 7.49
C LYS A 81 9.94 4.11 7.40
N ALA A 82 8.81 4.51 7.97
CA ALA A 82 7.58 3.72 7.94
C ALA A 82 7.00 3.62 6.51
N ALA A 83 7.03 4.72 5.73
CA ALA A 83 6.61 4.69 4.33
C ALA A 83 7.48 3.73 3.49
N GLN A 84 8.80 3.74 3.71
CA GLN A 84 9.72 2.85 3.02
C GLN A 84 9.46 1.38 3.36
N GLU A 85 9.12 1.09 4.62
CA GLU A 85 8.77 -0.26 5.05
C GLU A 85 7.47 -0.74 4.39
N ALA A 86 6.45 0.12 4.32
CA ALA A 86 5.23 -0.16 3.56
C ALA A 86 5.53 -0.50 2.08
N LEU A 87 6.44 0.27 1.45
CA LEU A 87 6.86 0.02 0.06
C LEU A 87 7.61 -1.31 -0.09
N ASN A 88 8.52 -1.64 0.82
CA ASN A 88 9.26 -2.89 0.80
C ASN A 88 8.33 -4.10 0.88
N ILE A 89 7.34 -4.04 1.76
CA ILE A 89 6.37 -5.11 1.94
C ILE A 89 5.48 -5.22 0.70
N ALA A 90 4.97 -4.12 0.17
CA ALA A 90 4.16 -4.14 -1.06
C ALA A 90 4.93 -4.71 -2.27
N LYS A 91 6.24 -4.44 -2.36
CA LYS A 91 7.13 -5.06 -3.37
C LYS A 91 7.27 -6.56 -3.16
N ALA A 92 7.36 -7.02 -1.91
CA ALA A 92 7.43 -8.44 -1.61
C ALA A 92 6.12 -9.19 -1.92
N GLU A 93 4.96 -8.57 -1.69
CA GLU A 93 3.65 -9.12 -2.09
C GLU A 93 3.57 -9.34 -3.61
N ILE A 94 4.07 -8.37 -4.39
CA ILE A 94 4.14 -8.46 -5.86
C ILE A 94 5.13 -9.53 -6.31
N ALA A 95 6.32 -9.56 -5.71
CA ALA A 95 7.33 -10.57 -6.03
C ALA A 95 6.79 -11.99 -5.77
N GLN A 96 6.13 -12.23 -4.65
CA GLN A 96 5.52 -13.53 -4.36
C GLN A 96 4.45 -13.92 -5.38
N ARG A 97 3.62 -12.96 -5.80
CA ARG A 97 2.63 -13.18 -6.87
C ARG A 97 3.33 -13.58 -8.18
N GLU A 98 4.38 -12.86 -8.56
CA GLU A 98 5.11 -13.10 -9.80
C GLU A 98 5.84 -14.44 -9.79
N GLU A 99 6.44 -14.82 -8.66
CA GLU A 99 7.02 -16.14 -8.46
C GLU A 99 5.98 -17.25 -8.65
N ALA A 100 4.75 -17.05 -8.18
CA ALA A 100 3.69 -18.03 -8.30
C ALA A 100 3.17 -18.25 -9.72
N VAL A 101 3.31 -17.27 -10.63
CA VAL A 101 2.85 -17.39 -12.04
C VAL A 101 3.57 -18.53 -12.79
N GLY A 102 4.82 -18.81 -12.41
CA GLY A 102 5.62 -19.88 -13.02
C GLY A 102 5.56 -21.22 -12.29
N LEU A 103 4.89 -21.30 -11.14
CA LEU A 103 4.82 -22.53 -10.36
C LEU A 103 3.83 -23.50 -11.00
N LYS A 104 4.36 -24.58 -11.58
CA LYS A 104 3.59 -25.78 -11.88
C LYS A 104 3.57 -26.69 -10.68
N ALA A 105 2.50 -27.46 -10.54
CA ALA A 105 2.49 -28.50 -9.54
C ALA A 105 3.63 -29.50 -9.83
N THR A 106 4.34 -29.95 -8.80
CA THR A 106 5.51 -30.85 -8.98
C THR A 106 5.17 -32.15 -9.72
N TRP A 107 3.88 -32.55 -9.74
CA TRP A 107 3.40 -33.74 -10.45
C TRP A 107 3.02 -33.50 -11.92
N GLU A 108 2.96 -32.24 -12.38
CA GLU A 108 2.74 -31.91 -13.79
C GLU A 108 4.09 -31.91 -14.51
N LYS A 109 4.34 -32.95 -15.31
CA LYS A 109 5.53 -33.09 -16.17
C LYS A 109 5.47 -32.15 -17.37
#